data_AF-A0A7C5CKU0-F1
#
_entry.id   AF-A0A7C5CKU0-F1
#
_cell.length_a   1.000
_cell.length_b   1.000
_cell.length_c   1.000
_cell.angle_alpha   90.00
_cell.angle_beta   90.00
_cell.angle_gamma   90.00
#
_symmetry.space_group_name_H-M   'P 1'
#
loop_
_entity.id
_entity.type
_entity.pdbx_description
1 polymer ?
#
loop_
_entity_poly.entity_id
_entity_poly.type
_entity_poly.pdbx_seq_one_letter_code
_entity_poly.pdbx_strand_id
1 'polypeptide(L)'
;MKKWIGLLALLPLVTTAGEFEPTLVVQTGKMVEGDLIIRNITDLGANKTCLAFYVRTSGTSPVIQCYNASSGFGAQLTQVGHIKSQDLIVRKIVDHKNRMNCVVAYVSTPGTSPAVACYPYQYKFKGEISEAGHLHEGDLHVFRIVDPANMKVCLVSYVSTDKTRPDILCYDSTAGKRGGLFQASYLREGDLIVRKIKDAESGMACLVTYVSTPETKTHLYCYPEGSAPVEGAEGKPPAPASKR
;
A
#
# COMPACT_ATOMS: atom_id res chain seq x y z
N MET A 1 -30.60 15.06 71.42
CA MET A 1 -31.49 15.26 70.26
C MET A 1 -30.75 16.04 69.18
N LYS A 2 -30.44 15.43 68.03
CA LYS A 2 -30.50 16.01 66.66
C LYS A 2 -29.84 15.03 65.68
N LYS A 3 -30.67 14.39 64.87
CA LYS A 3 -30.29 13.59 63.70
C LYS A 3 -29.97 14.53 62.55
N TRP A 4 -28.88 14.30 61.82
CA TRP A 4 -28.68 14.84 60.47
C TRP A 4 -28.22 13.70 59.57
N ILE A 5 -29.18 13.16 58.81
CA ILE A 5 -28.96 12.23 57.70
C ILE A 5 -28.74 13.13 56.48
N GLY A 6 -27.50 13.18 55.99
CA GLY A 6 -27.16 13.86 54.73
C GLY A 6 -27.47 12.95 53.56
N LEU A 7 -28.52 13.29 52.82
CA LEU A 7 -28.93 12.66 51.56
C LEU A 7 -27.93 13.07 50.45
N LEU A 8 -27.05 12.17 50.00
CA LEU A 8 -26.30 12.37 48.77
C LEU A 8 -27.21 12.00 47.59
N ALA A 9 -27.72 13.03 46.92
CA ALA A 9 -28.49 12.90 45.69
C ALA A 9 -27.60 12.30 44.59
N LEU A 10 -27.99 11.13 44.08
CA LEU A 10 -27.53 10.62 42.79
C LEU A 10 -28.03 11.57 41.70
N LEU A 11 -27.14 12.41 41.18
CA LEU A 11 -27.37 13.10 39.91
C LEU A 11 -27.31 12.04 38.79
N PRO A 12 -28.34 11.92 37.93
CA PRO A 12 -28.19 11.15 36.71
C PRO A 12 -27.17 11.88 35.84
N LEU A 13 -26.04 11.21 35.56
CA LEU A 13 -25.16 11.58 34.45
C LEU A 13 -25.99 11.46 33.17
N VAL A 14 -26.59 12.56 32.74
CA VAL A 14 -27.11 12.71 31.39
C VAL A 14 -25.89 12.71 30.49
N THR A 15 -25.51 11.53 30.01
CA THR A 15 -24.62 11.42 28.87
C THR A 15 -25.31 12.12 27.71
N THR A 16 -24.83 13.32 27.34
CA THR A 16 -25.16 13.91 26.05
C THR A 16 -24.57 12.98 25.01
N ALA A 17 -25.41 12.11 24.44
CA ALA A 17 -25.13 11.54 23.14
C ALA A 17 -24.92 12.75 22.23
N GLY A 18 -23.68 12.99 21.82
CA GLY A 18 -23.37 14.05 20.86
C GLY A 18 -24.31 13.88 19.67
N GLU A 19 -25.00 14.94 19.31
CA GLU A 19 -25.90 14.94 18.16
C GLU A 19 -25.15 14.36 16.96
N PHE A 20 -25.74 13.33 16.35
CA PHE A 20 -25.26 12.79 15.10
C PHE A 20 -25.44 13.88 14.04
N GLU A 21 -24.43 14.72 13.83
CA GLU A 21 -24.39 15.60 12.67
C GLU A 21 -24.41 14.68 11.44
N PRO A 22 -25.38 14.84 10.52
CA PRO A 22 -25.38 14.09 9.28
C PRO A 22 -24.13 14.49 8.50
N THR A 23 -23.07 13.69 8.65
CA THR A 23 -21.87 13.83 7.82
C THR A 23 -22.33 13.66 6.39
N LEU A 24 -22.11 14.71 5.59
CA LEU A 24 -22.50 14.83 4.19
C LEU A 24 -21.65 13.89 3.32
N VAL A 25 -21.76 12.59 3.57
CA VAL A 25 -21.05 11.54 2.86
C VAL A 25 -21.97 11.02 1.75
N VAL A 26 -21.57 11.24 0.50
CA VAL A 26 -22.40 10.92 -0.66
C VAL A 26 -21.64 10.00 -1.61
N GLN A 27 -22.30 8.95 -2.09
CA GLN A 27 -21.75 8.17 -3.20
C GLN A 27 -21.95 8.94 -4.50
N THR A 28 -20.84 9.33 -5.13
CA THR A 28 -20.83 10.20 -6.32
C THR A 28 -20.46 9.45 -7.61
N GLY A 29 -20.17 8.15 -7.52
CA GLY A 29 -19.85 7.36 -8.71
C GLY A 29 -19.59 5.89 -8.42
N LYS A 30 -19.57 5.09 -9.50
CA LYS A 30 -19.26 3.66 -9.49
C LYS A 30 -18.51 3.30 -10.76
N MET A 31 -17.42 2.56 -10.61
CA MET A 31 -16.68 1.93 -11.69
C MET A 31 -16.68 0.42 -11.46
N VAL A 32 -16.79 -0.36 -12.53
CA VAL A 32 -16.77 -1.83 -12.49
C VAL A 32 -15.78 -2.32 -13.53
N GLU A 33 -14.79 -3.09 -13.10
CA GLU A 33 -13.72 -3.63 -13.94
C GLU A 33 -13.56 -5.12 -13.66
N GLY A 34 -14.29 -5.94 -14.42
CA GLY A 34 -14.42 -7.36 -14.13
C GLY A 34 -15.07 -7.59 -12.76
N ASP A 35 -14.31 -8.20 -11.86
CA ASP A 35 -14.68 -8.47 -10.47
C ASP A 35 -14.36 -7.33 -9.50
N LEU A 36 -13.47 -6.40 -9.88
CA LEU A 36 -13.15 -5.21 -9.10
C LEU A 36 -14.27 -4.17 -9.24
N ILE A 37 -14.71 -3.63 -8.11
CA ILE A 37 -15.66 -2.51 -8.05
C ILE A 37 -15.04 -1.39 -7.24
N ILE A 38 -15.20 -0.18 -7.75
CA ILE A 38 -14.74 1.04 -7.10
C ILE A 38 -15.94 1.94 -6.92
N ARG A 39 -16.28 2.26 -5.67
CA ARG A 39 -17.29 3.26 -5.34
C ARG A 39 -16.60 4.54 -4.92
N ASN A 40 -17.04 5.62 -5.51
CA ASN A 40 -16.58 6.95 -5.17
C ASN A 40 -17.49 7.52 -4.08
N ILE A 41 -16.90 7.88 -2.96
CA ILE A 41 -17.53 8.40 -1.76
C ILE A 41 -16.90 9.74 -1.47
N THR A 42 -17.68 10.81 -1.45
CA THR A 42 -17.18 12.14 -1.14
C THR A 42 -17.64 12.55 0.24
N ASP A 43 -16.71 13.00 1.09
CA ASP A 43 -17.01 13.73 2.31
C ASP A 43 -17.03 15.23 2.01
N LEU A 44 -18.24 15.80 1.96
CA LEU A 44 -18.44 17.20 1.62
C LEU A 44 -17.92 18.15 2.72
N GLY A 45 -17.91 17.71 3.98
CA GLY A 45 -17.45 18.51 5.12
C GLY A 45 -15.93 18.59 5.21
N ALA A 46 -15.24 17.51 4.84
CA ALA A 46 -13.78 17.42 4.92
C ALA A 46 -13.05 17.75 3.59
N ASN A 47 -13.79 18.05 2.52
CA ASN A 47 -13.25 18.24 1.16
C ASN A 47 -12.36 17.06 0.70
N LYS A 48 -12.84 15.83 0.99
CA LYS A 48 -12.14 14.59 0.64
C LYS A 48 -12.93 13.81 -0.41
N THR A 49 -12.19 13.23 -1.34
CA THR A 49 -12.69 12.17 -2.22
C THR A 49 -12.08 10.85 -1.75
N CYS A 50 -12.93 9.86 -1.50
CA CYS A 50 -12.57 8.53 -1.07
C CYS A 50 -13.01 7.50 -2.10
N LEU A 51 -12.12 6.57 -2.44
CA LEU A 51 -12.43 5.44 -3.30
C LEU A 51 -12.49 4.19 -2.44
N ALA A 52 -13.65 3.54 -2.42
CA ALA A 52 -13.86 2.25 -1.79
C ALA A 52 -13.73 1.14 -2.84
N PHE A 53 -12.70 0.31 -2.69
CA PHE A 53 -12.33 -0.78 -3.58
C PHE A 53 -12.76 -2.11 -2.96
N TYR A 54 -13.43 -2.94 -3.74
CA TYR A 54 -13.78 -4.30 -3.30
C TYR A 54 -13.93 -5.23 -4.50
N VAL A 55 -13.60 -6.51 -4.28
CA VAL A 55 -13.77 -7.57 -5.27
C VAL A 55 -15.10 -8.26 -5.00
N ARG A 56 -15.92 -8.47 -6.05
CA ARG A 56 -17.26 -9.06 -5.94
C ARG A 56 -17.20 -10.59 -5.73
N THR A 57 -16.59 -11.01 -4.63
CA THR A 57 -16.58 -12.39 -4.14
C THR A 57 -16.97 -12.39 -2.66
N SER A 58 -17.49 -13.50 -2.16
CA SER A 58 -17.72 -13.68 -0.72
C SER A 58 -16.39 -13.68 0.04
N GLY A 59 -16.41 -13.27 1.31
CA GLY A 59 -15.25 -13.30 2.20
C GLY A 59 -14.22 -12.19 1.99
N THR A 60 -14.47 -11.23 1.10
CA THR A 60 -13.59 -10.08 0.87
C THR A 60 -13.98 -8.89 1.76
N SER A 61 -12.99 -8.11 2.19
CA SER A 61 -13.21 -6.84 2.87
C SER A 61 -12.91 -5.68 1.91
N PRO A 62 -13.73 -4.61 1.90
CA PRO A 62 -13.41 -3.42 1.13
C PRO A 62 -12.20 -2.69 1.73
N VAL A 63 -11.44 -2.00 0.88
CA VAL A 63 -10.41 -1.05 1.28
C VAL A 63 -10.80 0.33 0.79
N ILE A 64 -10.63 1.34 1.65
CA ILE A 64 -10.93 2.73 1.29
C ILE A 64 -9.65 3.56 1.27
N GLN A 65 -9.45 4.33 0.19
CA GLN A 65 -8.37 5.30 0.11
C GLN A 65 -8.95 6.70 -0.11
N CYS A 66 -8.62 7.61 0.80
CA CYS A 66 -9.06 9.01 0.74
C CYS A 66 -7.90 9.93 0.38
N TYR A 67 -8.21 10.97 -0.40
CA TYR A 67 -7.29 12.05 -0.75
C TYR A 67 -8.06 13.37 -0.90
N ASN A 68 -7.33 14.48 -1.00
CA ASN A 68 -7.94 15.80 -1.16
C ASN A 68 -8.66 15.90 -2.50
N ALA A 69 -9.89 16.43 -2.49
CA ALA A 69 -10.57 16.78 -3.72
C ALA A 69 -9.92 18.03 -4.34
N SER A 70 -9.53 17.96 -5.61
CA SER A 70 -8.77 19.04 -6.25
C SER A 70 -9.62 20.01 -7.06
N SER A 71 -10.81 19.58 -7.52
CA SER A 71 -11.69 20.36 -8.41
C SER A 71 -13.17 20.08 -8.12
N GLY A 72 -13.58 20.28 -6.86
CA GLY A 72 -14.91 19.93 -6.38
C GLY A 72 -15.10 18.42 -6.17
N PHE A 73 -16.33 18.01 -5.87
CA PHE A 73 -16.63 16.68 -5.34
C PHE A 73 -16.67 15.57 -6.39
N GLY A 74 -16.33 14.36 -5.97
CA GLY A 74 -16.31 13.17 -6.81
C GLY A 74 -14.98 12.94 -7.54
N ALA A 75 -15.00 12.03 -8.52
CA ALA A 75 -13.85 11.41 -9.16
C ALA A 75 -14.22 11.01 -10.59
N GLN A 76 -13.25 11.08 -11.51
CA GLN A 76 -13.42 10.61 -12.89
C GLN A 76 -12.42 9.48 -13.14
N LEU A 77 -12.90 8.25 -13.00
CA LEU A 77 -12.06 7.05 -12.98
C LEU A 77 -11.93 6.39 -14.34
N THR A 78 -10.71 6.00 -14.70
CA THR A 78 -10.39 5.17 -15.86
C THR A 78 -9.36 4.11 -15.47
N GLN A 79 -9.50 2.88 -15.98
CA GLN A 79 -8.41 1.89 -15.90
C GLN A 79 -7.43 2.14 -17.04
N VAL A 80 -6.16 2.31 -16.71
CA VAL A 80 -5.10 2.64 -17.69
C VAL A 80 -3.96 1.61 -17.71
N GLY A 81 -4.11 0.51 -16.98
CA GLY A 81 -3.15 -0.59 -16.99
C GLY A 81 -3.66 -1.79 -16.22
N HIS A 82 -3.29 -2.98 -16.69
CA HIS A 82 -3.73 -4.25 -16.14
C HIS A 82 -2.61 -5.29 -16.32
N ILE A 83 -2.29 -5.99 -15.23
CA ILE A 83 -1.32 -7.08 -15.20
C ILE A 83 -2.04 -8.28 -14.57
N LYS A 84 -1.89 -9.44 -15.18
CA LYS A 84 -2.25 -10.73 -14.60
C LYS A 84 -1.04 -11.63 -14.63
N SER A 85 -0.57 -12.04 -13.46
CA SER A 85 0.62 -12.90 -13.30
C SER A 85 0.30 -13.96 -12.26
N GLN A 86 0.21 -15.22 -12.69
CA GLN A 86 -0.32 -16.31 -11.88
C GLN A 86 -1.73 -15.95 -11.36
N ASP A 87 -1.94 -16.02 -10.05
CA ASP A 87 -3.19 -15.60 -9.40
C ASP A 87 -3.21 -14.11 -9.07
N LEU A 88 -2.10 -13.38 -9.21
CA LEU A 88 -2.08 -11.95 -8.94
C LEU A 88 -2.69 -11.15 -10.08
N ILE A 89 -3.61 -10.26 -9.74
CA ILE A 89 -4.17 -9.24 -10.63
C ILE A 89 -3.77 -7.87 -10.08
N VAL A 90 -3.15 -7.04 -10.93
CA VAL A 90 -2.82 -5.65 -10.63
C VAL A 90 -3.49 -4.73 -11.65
N ARG A 91 -4.21 -3.72 -11.19
CA ARG A 91 -4.87 -2.72 -12.04
C ARG A 91 -4.40 -1.33 -11.64
N LYS A 92 -4.12 -0.48 -12.63
CA LYS A 92 -3.88 0.95 -12.43
C LYS A 92 -5.12 1.74 -12.78
N ILE A 93 -5.64 2.46 -11.80
CA ILE A 93 -6.81 3.32 -11.90
C ILE A 93 -6.35 4.76 -11.82
N VAL A 94 -6.83 5.60 -12.72
CA VAL A 94 -6.55 7.03 -12.73
C VAL A 94 -7.82 7.78 -12.39
N ASP A 95 -7.76 8.64 -11.39
CA ASP A 95 -8.72 9.72 -11.20
C ASP A 95 -8.22 10.98 -11.90
N HIS A 96 -8.78 11.24 -13.08
CA HIS A 96 -8.43 12.41 -13.89
C HIS A 96 -8.85 13.72 -13.22
N LYS A 97 -9.96 13.68 -12.47
CA LYS A 97 -10.51 14.87 -11.80
C LYS A 97 -9.66 15.30 -10.62
N ASN A 98 -9.16 14.34 -9.84
CA ASN A 98 -8.34 14.63 -8.66
C ASN A 98 -6.84 14.45 -8.86
N ARG A 99 -6.42 14.10 -10.09
CA ARG A 99 -5.01 13.87 -10.44
C ARG A 99 -4.36 12.86 -9.50
N MET A 100 -5.00 11.71 -9.33
CA MET A 100 -4.50 10.60 -8.52
C MET A 100 -4.37 9.34 -9.37
N ASN A 101 -3.29 8.58 -9.18
CA ASN A 101 -3.19 7.19 -9.61
C ASN A 101 -3.42 6.30 -8.40
N CYS A 102 -4.08 5.17 -8.59
CA CYS A 102 -4.24 4.11 -7.60
C CYS A 102 -3.86 2.79 -8.24
N VAL A 103 -2.86 2.12 -7.68
CA VAL A 103 -2.52 0.75 -8.04
C VAL A 103 -3.26 -0.16 -7.09
N VAL A 104 -4.07 -1.05 -7.64
CA VAL A 104 -4.91 -1.99 -6.92
C VAL A 104 -4.39 -3.40 -7.21
N ALA A 105 -4.09 -4.15 -6.17
CA ALA A 105 -3.62 -5.54 -6.27
C ALA A 105 -4.56 -6.47 -5.52
N TYR A 106 -4.92 -7.60 -6.13
CA TYR A 106 -5.71 -8.65 -5.48
C TYR A 106 -5.39 -10.00 -6.13
N VAL A 107 -5.70 -11.08 -5.43
CA VAL A 107 -5.45 -12.44 -5.91
C VAL A 107 -6.76 -13.03 -6.43
N SER A 108 -6.75 -13.76 -7.54
CA SER A 108 -7.98 -14.26 -8.19
C SER A 108 -8.69 -15.38 -7.43
N THR A 109 -8.15 -15.82 -6.29
CA THR A 109 -8.81 -16.79 -5.42
C THR A 109 -9.97 -16.12 -4.67
N PRO A 110 -11.11 -16.80 -4.47
CA PRO A 110 -12.22 -16.24 -3.69
C PRO A 110 -11.83 -15.90 -2.25
N GLY A 111 -12.39 -14.80 -1.72
CA GLY A 111 -12.15 -14.35 -0.34
C GLY A 111 -10.94 -13.43 -0.17
N THR A 112 -10.28 -13.03 -1.26
CA THR A 112 -9.13 -12.13 -1.22
C THR A 112 -9.58 -10.66 -1.17
N SER A 113 -9.06 -9.90 -0.21
CA SER A 113 -9.31 -8.46 -0.14
C SER A 113 -8.27 -7.71 -0.98
N PRO A 114 -8.64 -6.64 -1.69
CA PRO A 114 -7.66 -5.88 -2.46
C PRO A 114 -6.71 -5.11 -1.54
N ALA A 115 -5.51 -4.85 -2.03
CA ALA A 115 -4.57 -3.88 -1.50
C ALA A 115 -4.49 -2.68 -2.45
N VAL A 116 -4.37 -1.47 -1.91
CA VAL A 116 -4.41 -0.25 -2.71
C VAL A 116 -3.32 0.72 -2.26
N ALA A 117 -2.55 1.22 -3.23
CA ALA A 117 -1.65 2.34 -3.02
C ALA A 117 -1.97 3.45 -4.02
N CYS A 118 -2.34 4.63 -3.51
CA CYS A 118 -2.59 5.80 -4.35
C CYS A 118 -1.49 6.86 -4.20
N TYR A 119 -1.14 7.51 -5.29
CA TYR A 119 -0.15 8.57 -5.35
C TYR A 119 -0.52 9.64 -6.38
N PRO A 120 -0.02 10.88 -6.22
CA PRO A 120 -0.32 11.97 -7.15
C PRO A 120 0.08 11.64 -8.57
N TYR A 121 -0.72 12.15 -9.50
CA TYR A 121 -0.51 12.04 -10.93
C TYR A 121 0.61 12.99 -11.38
N GLN A 122 1.67 12.43 -11.96
CA GLN A 122 2.79 13.18 -12.54
C GLN A 122 2.95 12.73 -14.00
N TYR A 123 2.44 13.51 -14.97
CA TYR A 123 2.74 13.29 -16.40
C TYR A 123 4.23 13.58 -16.63
N LYS A 124 5.11 12.62 -16.36
CA LYS A 124 6.55 12.76 -16.66
C LYS A 124 6.92 11.99 -17.92
N PHE A 125 6.35 10.80 -18.10
CA PHE A 125 6.63 9.93 -19.24
C PHE A 125 5.38 9.25 -19.76
N LYS A 126 5.45 8.68 -20.97
CA LYS A 126 4.42 7.75 -21.50
C LYS A 126 4.79 6.33 -21.09
N GLY A 127 3.80 5.52 -20.72
CA GLY A 127 3.99 4.09 -20.46
C GLY A 127 2.92 3.52 -19.52
N GLU A 128 2.56 2.27 -19.77
CA GLU A 128 1.68 1.50 -18.88
C GLU A 128 2.47 0.87 -17.73
N ILE A 129 1.76 0.39 -16.72
CA ILE A 129 2.40 -0.43 -15.68
C ILE A 129 2.90 -1.75 -16.28
N SER A 130 4.01 -2.26 -15.75
CA SER A 130 4.53 -3.57 -16.14
C SER A 130 5.17 -4.28 -14.96
N GLU A 131 5.19 -5.61 -15.02
CA GLU A 131 5.96 -6.44 -14.09
C GLU A 131 7.44 -6.40 -14.49
N ALA A 132 8.30 -6.01 -13.55
CA ALA A 132 9.74 -5.86 -13.77
C ALA A 132 10.58 -6.84 -12.93
N GLY A 133 9.94 -7.64 -12.06
CA GLY A 133 10.61 -8.66 -11.26
C GLY A 133 9.62 -9.41 -10.37
N HIS A 134 9.98 -10.65 -10.02
CA HIS A 134 9.24 -11.51 -9.12
C HIS A 134 10.23 -12.27 -8.23
N LEU A 135 10.01 -12.23 -6.92
CA LEU A 135 10.70 -13.04 -5.93
C LEU A 135 9.71 -14.03 -5.33
N HIS A 136 10.14 -15.29 -5.24
CA HIS A 136 9.38 -16.36 -4.62
C HIS A 136 10.24 -17.03 -3.55
N GLU A 137 9.75 -17.02 -2.31
CA GLU A 137 10.49 -17.44 -1.13
C GLU A 137 9.60 -18.26 -0.20
N GLY A 138 9.59 -19.59 -0.40
CA GLY A 138 8.68 -20.49 0.28
C GLY A 138 7.24 -20.24 -0.16
N ASP A 139 6.41 -19.75 0.75
CA ASP A 139 5.02 -19.37 0.49
C ASP A 139 4.84 -17.88 0.15
N LEU A 140 5.89 -17.06 0.29
CA LEU A 140 5.83 -15.64 -0.02
C LEU A 140 6.10 -15.39 -1.50
N HIS A 141 5.25 -14.58 -2.11
CA HIS A 141 5.50 -13.98 -3.41
C HIS A 141 5.63 -12.46 -3.27
N VAL A 142 6.64 -11.87 -3.92
CA VAL A 142 6.82 -10.42 -4.01
C VAL A 142 7.03 -10.02 -5.47
N PHE A 143 6.15 -9.18 -5.99
CA PHE A 143 6.20 -8.68 -7.36
C PHE A 143 6.64 -7.22 -7.37
N ARG A 144 7.54 -6.89 -8.29
CA ARG A 144 8.00 -5.54 -8.55
C ARG A 144 7.26 -4.99 -9.77
N ILE A 145 6.33 -4.08 -9.54
CA ILE A 145 5.54 -3.41 -10.58
C ILE A 145 6.12 -2.02 -10.82
N VAL A 146 6.49 -1.71 -12.07
CA VAL A 146 6.97 -0.38 -12.45
C VAL A 146 5.84 0.43 -13.06
N ASP A 147 5.72 1.69 -12.64
CA ASP A 147 4.92 2.71 -13.31
C ASP A 147 5.87 3.79 -13.88
N PRO A 148 6.38 3.59 -15.11
CA PRO A 148 7.35 4.50 -15.70
C PRO A 148 6.78 5.91 -15.91
N ALA A 149 5.48 6.03 -16.19
CA ALA A 149 4.84 7.33 -16.42
C ALA A 149 4.93 8.26 -15.21
N ASN A 150 4.84 7.70 -13.99
CA ASN A 150 4.85 8.42 -12.73
C ASN A 150 6.17 8.25 -11.93
N MET A 151 7.18 7.56 -12.49
CA MET A 151 8.44 7.23 -11.81
C MET A 151 8.24 6.53 -10.46
N LYS A 152 7.28 5.60 -10.42
CA LYS A 152 6.99 4.81 -9.23
C LYS A 152 7.39 3.35 -9.46
N VAL A 153 7.84 2.71 -8.39
CA VAL A 153 7.88 1.26 -8.26
C VAL A 153 6.93 0.89 -7.13
N CYS A 154 6.11 -0.12 -7.35
CA CYS A 154 5.23 -0.70 -6.34
C CYS A 154 5.64 -2.15 -6.09
N LEU A 155 5.89 -2.48 -4.83
CA LEU A 155 6.02 -3.89 -4.43
C LEU A 155 4.66 -4.40 -4.01
N VAL A 156 4.28 -5.54 -4.56
CA VAL A 156 3.08 -6.27 -4.17
C VAL A 156 3.52 -7.57 -3.53
N SER A 157 3.13 -7.82 -2.29
CA SER A 157 3.44 -9.06 -1.59
C SER A 157 2.16 -9.83 -1.28
N TYR A 158 2.19 -11.15 -1.37
CA TYR A 158 1.15 -12.01 -0.81
C TYR A 158 1.71 -13.39 -0.47
N VAL A 159 0.99 -14.13 0.36
CA VAL A 159 1.32 -15.52 0.70
C VAL A 159 0.42 -16.47 -0.08
N SER A 160 0.98 -17.54 -0.64
CA SER A 160 0.26 -18.57 -1.40
C SER A 160 -0.55 -19.51 -0.49
N THR A 161 -1.49 -18.94 0.25
CA THR A 161 -2.45 -19.63 1.13
C THR A 161 -3.87 -19.23 0.76
N ASP A 162 -4.86 -20.03 1.20
CA ASP A 162 -6.26 -19.75 0.93
C ASP A 162 -6.69 -18.38 1.50
N LYS A 163 -7.50 -17.65 0.71
CA LYS A 163 -8.05 -16.33 1.08
C LYS A 163 -6.99 -15.29 1.49
N THR A 164 -5.82 -15.35 0.86
CA THR A 164 -4.72 -14.43 1.11
C THR A 164 -5.11 -12.97 0.85
N ARG A 165 -4.51 -12.05 1.60
CA ARG A 165 -4.67 -10.61 1.41
C ARG A 165 -3.30 -10.02 1.06
N PRO A 166 -3.11 -9.55 -0.18
CA PRO A 166 -1.86 -8.89 -0.52
C PRO A 166 -1.65 -7.61 0.30
N ASP A 167 -0.43 -7.10 0.22
CA ASP A 167 -0.10 -5.73 0.56
C ASP A 167 0.63 -5.07 -0.59
N ILE A 168 0.48 -3.76 -0.70
CA ILE A 168 1.12 -2.97 -1.75
C ILE A 168 1.73 -1.69 -1.18
N LEU A 169 2.98 -1.42 -1.53
CA LEU A 169 3.66 -0.20 -1.18
C LEU A 169 4.38 0.35 -2.41
N CYS A 170 4.15 1.63 -2.72
CA CYS A 170 4.80 2.32 -3.82
C CYS A 170 5.79 3.38 -3.34
N TYR A 171 6.98 3.43 -3.95
CA TYR A 171 8.01 4.42 -3.70
C TYR A 171 8.51 5.04 -5.01
N ASP A 172 9.19 6.18 -4.90
CA ASP A 172 9.84 6.83 -6.05
C ASP A 172 11.04 6.01 -6.53
N SER A 173 11.17 5.86 -7.85
CA SER A 173 12.29 5.16 -8.47
C SER A 173 12.60 5.77 -9.83
N THR A 174 13.88 5.73 -10.22
CA THR A 174 14.26 6.07 -11.60
C THR A 174 13.62 5.08 -12.57
N ALA A 175 13.09 5.59 -13.69
CA ALA A 175 12.21 4.83 -14.57
C ALA A 175 12.92 3.67 -15.28
N GLY A 176 12.19 2.57 -15.47
CA GLY A 176 12.42 1.64 -16.59
C GLY A 176 13.55 0.63 -16.47
N LYS A 177 14.25 0.54 -15.34
CA LYS A 177 15.25 -0.53 -15.17
C LYS A 177 14.60 -1.85 -14.77
N ARG A 178 14.83 -2.87 -15.60
CA ARG A 178 14.63 -4.28 -15.23
C ARG A 178 15.75 -4.65 -14.27
N GLY A 179 15.39 -5.24 -13.13
CA GLY A 179 16.32 -5.70 -12.13
C GLY A 179 15.60 -6.45 -11.02
N GLY A 180 16.39 -7.10 -10.18
CA GLY A 180 15.90 -8.16 -9.30
C GLY A 180 15.51 -7.71 -7.91
N LEU A 181 14.47 -8.35 -7.39
CA LEU A 181 14.24 -8.47 -5.96
C LEU A 181 15.06 -9.64 -5.43
N PHE A 182 15.68 -9.51 -4.26
CA PHE A 182 16.33 -10.63 -3.59
C PHE A 182 16.16 -10.54 -2.08
N GLN A 183 16.13 -11.70 -1.42
CA GLN A 183 16.11 -11.76 0.04
C GLN A 183 17.52 -11.52 0.59
N ALA A 184 17.65 -10.49 1.43
CA ALA A 184 18.90 -10.19 2.13
C ALA A 184 18.99 -10.87 3.50
N SER A 185 17.88 -10.99 4.22
CA SER A 185 17.82 -11.67 5.51
C SER A 185 16.42 -12.18 5.82
N TYR A 186 16.35 -13.07 6.81
CA TYR A 186 15.13 -13.78 7.23
C TYR A 186 15.15 -13.99 8.73
N LEU A 187 14.00 -13.81 9.37
CA LEU A 187 13.72 -14.14 10.76
C LEU A 187 12.43 -14.96 10.81
N ARG A 188 12.44 -16.02 11.62
CA ARG A 188 11.25 -16.76 12.02
C ARG A 188 11.25 -16.94 13.51
N GLU A 189 10.20 -16.46 14.17
CA GLU A 189 9.97 -16.62 15.60
C GLU A 189 8.56 -17.19 15.78
N GLY A 190 8.47 -18.49 16.07
CA GLY A 190 7.19 -19.20 16.06
C GLY A 190 6.51 -19.20 14.68
N ASP A 191 5.32 -18.61 14.61
CA ASP A 191 4.50 -18.44 13.40
C ASP A 191 4.82 -17.14 12.64
N LEU A 192 5.43 -16.16 13.31
CA LEU A 192 5.82 -14.89 12.71
C LEU A 192 7.03 -15.08 11.79
N ILE A 193 6.87 -14.64 10.54
CA ILE A 193 7.94 -14.57 9.55
C ILE A 193 8.20 -13.12 9.19
N VAL A 194 9.47 -12.73 9.16
CA VAL A 194 9.93 -11.44 8.66
C VAL A 194 11.04 -11.66 7.64
N ARG A 195 10.84 -11.15 6.42
CA ARG A 195 11.82 -11.21 5.32
C ARG A 195 12.28 -9.81 4.97
N LYS A 196 13.60 -9.61 4.86
CA LYS A 196 14.16 -8.37 4.29
C LYS A 196 14.43 -8.59 2.81
N ILE A 197 13.68 -7.89 1.96
CA ILE A 197 13.81 -7.92 0.51
C ILE A 197 14.47 -6.64 0.05
N LYS A 198 15.49 -6.75 -0.80
CA LYS A 198 16.15 -5.60 -1.43
C LYS A 198 15.73 -5.49 -2.89
N ASP A 199 15.38 -4.27 -3.29
CA ASP A 199 15.25 -3.89 -4.70
C ASP A 199 16.59 -3.32 -5.16
N ALA A 200 17.33 -4.14 -5.91
CA ALA A 200 18.68 -3.80 -6.37
C ALA A 200 18.72 -2.52 -7.23
N GLU A 201 17.62 -2.17 -7.89
CA GLU A 201 17.57 -1.03 -8.82
C GLU A 201 17.27 0.29 -8.13
N SER A 202 16.45 0.27 -7.08
CA SER A 202 16.06 1.49 -6.36
C SER A 202 16.91 1.75 -5.11
N GLY A 203 17.65 0.75 -4.62
CA GLY A 203 18.36 0.85 -3.33
C GLY A 203 17.41 0.83 -2.13
N MET A 204 16.15 0.44 -2.33
CA MET A 204 15.18 0.29 -1.25
C MET A 204 15.30 -1.10 -0.63
N ALA A 205 15.23 -1.16 0.69
CA ALA A 205 15.00 -2.38 1.44
C ALA A 205 13.59 -2.38 2.01
N CYS A 206 12.92 -3.52 1.93
CA CYS A 206 11.58 -3.71 2.41
C CYS A 206 11.52 -4.88 3.38
N LEU A 207 10.92 -4.65 4.55
CA LEU A 207 10.52 -5.70 5.46
C LEU A 207 9.14 -6.18 5.05
N VAL A 208 9.02 -7.48 4.81
CA VAL A 208 7.76 -8.18 4.59
C VAL A 208 7.49 -9.02 5.82
N THR A 209 6.39 -8.78 6.51
CA THR A 209 5.97 -9.59 7.66
C THR A 209 4.64 -10.27 7.41
N TYR A 210 4.54 -11.53 7.83
CA TYR A 210 3.37 -12.38 7.64
C TYR A 210 3.42 -13.62 8.55
N VAL A 211 2.33 -14.40 8.56
CA VAL A 211 2.25 -15.74 9.15
C VAL A 211 1.88 -16.76 8.07
N SER A 212 2.35 -17.99 8.14
CA SER A 212 2.14 -19.00 7.08
C SER A 212 0.84 -19.78 7.27
N THR A 213 -0.31 -19.09 7.29
CA THR A 213 -1.63 -19.70 7.54
C THR A 213 -2.71 -19.17 6.58
N PRO A 214 -3.87 -19.83 6.43
CA PRO A 214 -5.00 -19.28 5.67
C PRO A 214 -5.45 -17.92 6.18
N GLU A 215 -6.03 -17.09 5.30
CA GLU A 215 -6.55 -15.73 5.60
C GLU A 215 -5.48 -14.70 6.00
N THR A 216 -4.20 -15.06 5.82
CA THR A 216 -3.05 -14.21 6.11
C THR A 216 -3.07 -12.95 5.28
N LYS A 217 -2.70 -11.84 5.93
CA LYS A 217 -2.34 -10.59 5.29
C LYS A 217 -0.83 -10.39 5.42
N THR A 218 -0.16 -10.06 4.32
CA THR A 218 1.23 -9.57 4.38
C THR A 218 1.25 -8.10 4.81
N HIS A 219 2.38 -7.63 5.33
CA HIS A 219 2.62 -6.22 5.56
C HIS A 219 3.99 -5.82 5.03
N LEU A 220 4.02 -4.71 4.29
CA LEU A 220 5.21 -4.13 3.68
C LEU A 220 5.62 -2.85 4.38
N TYR A 221 6.90 -2.75 4.71
CA TYR A 221 7.53 -1.51 5.15
C TYR A 221 8.86 -1.32 4.43
N CYS A 222 8.97 -0.27 3.62
CA CYS A 222 10.15 0.02 2.82
C CYS A 222 10.89 1.27 3.28
N TYR A 223 12.21 1.23 3.22
CA TYR A 223 13.11 2.34 3.55
C TYR A 223 14.31 2.36 2.58
N PRO A 224 14.88 3.54 2.31
CA PRO A 224 16.12 3.63 1.56
C PRO A 224 17.24 3.00 2.38
N GLU A 225 17.93 2.03 1.82
CA GLU A 225 19.11 1.44 2.45
C GLU A 225 20.33 2.08 1.78
N GLY A 226 20.92 3.07 2.47
CA GLY A 226 22.17 3.66 2.01
C GLY A 226 23.22 2.57 1.79
N SER A 227 24.09 2.74 0.79
CA SER A 227 25.37 2.04 0.78
C SER A 227 25.98 2.24 2.16
N ALA A 228 26.19 1.17 2.92
CA ALA A 228 26.96 1.25 4.15
C ALA A 228 28.22 2.09 3.88
N PRO A 229 28.71 2.90 4.84
CA PRO A 229 30.05 3.42 4.74
C PRO A 229 30.96 2.23 4.47
N VAL A 230 31.75 2.29 3.42
CA VAL A 230 32.83 1.32 3.20
C VAL A 230 33.79 1.52 4.38
N GLU A 231 33.62 0.75 5.45
CA GLU A 231 34.69 0.51 6.39
C GLU A 231 35.83 -0.14 5.59
N GLY A 232 36.93 0.59 5.43
CA GLY A 232 38.11 0.10 4.70
C GLY A 232 38.68 1.05 3.64
N ALA A 233 38.65 2.36 3.85
CA ALA A 233 39.72 3.20 3.31
C ALA A 233 40.89 3.20 4.32
N GLU A 234 41.53 2.05 4.50
CA GLU A 234 42.84 2.00 5.13
C GLU A 234 43.80 2.85 4.31
N GLY A 235 44.41 3.82 4.99
CA GLY A 235 45.32 4.77 4.40
C GLY A 235 46.44 4.07 3.65
N LYS A 236 46.53 4.32 2.35
CA LYS A 236 47.73 4.06 1.57
C LYS A 236 48.84 4.99 2.10
N PRO A 237 49.93 4.47 2.69
CA PRO A 237 51.02 5.34 3.11
C PRO A 237 51.65 6.04 1.88
N PRO A 238 52.05 7.32 2.00
CA PRO A 238 52.66 8.03 0.90
C PRO A 238 53.98 7.38 0.49
N ALA A 239 54.19 7.26 -0.83
CA ALA A 239 55.42 6.71 -1.41
C ALA A 239 56.65 7.56 -1.02
N PRO A 240 57.83 6.94 -0.83
CA PRO A 240 59.02 7.66 -0.40
C PRO A 240 59.48 8.67 -1.45
N ALA A 241 59.79 9.88 -1.00
CA ALA A 241 60.33 10.96 -1.81
C ALA A 241 61.69 10.56 -2.41
N SER A 242 61.78 10.58 -3.74
CA SER A 242 63.03 10.47 -4.48
C SER A 242 63.89 11.72 -4.23
N LYS A 243 65.04 11.52 -3.60
CA LYS A 243 66.09 12.54 -3.49
C LYS A 243 66.74 12.72 -4.86
N ARG A 244 66.82 13.97 -5.33
CA ARG A 244 67.88 14.44 -6.23
C ARG A 244 68.94 15.13 -5.38
#